data_AF-A0A523JXE0-F1
#
_entry.id   AF-A0A523JXE0-F1
#
_cell.length_a   1.000
_cell.length_b   1.000
_cell.length_c   1.000
_cell.angle_alpha   90.00
_cell.angle_beta   90.00
_cell.angle_gamma   90.00
#
_symmetry.space_group_name_H-M   'P 1'
#
loop_
_entity.id
_entity.type
_entity.pdbx_description
1 polymer ?
#
loop_
_entity_poly.entity_id
_entity_poly.type
_entity_poly.pdbx_seq_one_letter_code
_entity_poly.pdbx_strand_id
1 'polypeptide(L)'
;MTGTKRGLESTPLVIDGVLYATGSWSRVYALDAASGRELWRFDPEVPGWKGRNVCCDVVNRGVAAWKGRIYLGTIDGRLIALDAATGKPDWEVQTTDPGQPYSITGAPRVVKGRVIIGNGGADLGVRSSGLYPDLRKSSRAVHDSWNEIVLGGSLQAGGMASFADHLTGKQAQQIHAYVLARSHHEPGLLERAARWIGRYACIPVAWAAD
;
A
#
# COMPACT_ATOMS: atom_id res chain seq x y z
N MET A 1 6.20 21.85 20.20
CA MET A 1 5.37 20.65 19.88
C MET A 1 4.53 20.95 18.65
N THR A 2 4.38 19.98 17.76
CA THR A 2 3.97 19.98 16.32
C THR A 2 2.86 20.92 15.82
N GLY A 3 2.14 21.65 16.68
CA GLY A 3 1.14 22.67 16.28
C GLY A 3 -0.12 22.11 15.63
N THR A 4 -0.38 20.81 15.79
CA THR A 4 -1.50 20.09 15.16
C THR A 4 -2.38 19.42 16.21
N LYS A 5 -3.67 19.26 15.90
CA LYS A 5 -4.64 18.45 16.67
C LYS A 5 -4.83 17.05 16.08
N ARG A 6 -4.07 16.69 15.04
CA ARG A 6 -4.09 15.37 14.40
C ARG A 6 -3.28 14.36 15.22
N GLY A 7 -3.48 13.08 14.92
CA GLY A 7 -2.81 11.97 15.59
C GLY A 7 -1.28 12.03 15.44
N LEU A 8 -0.60 11.56 16.50
CA LEU A 8 0.84 11.41 16.58
C LEU A 8 1.17 9.95 16.91
N GLU A 9 1.12 9.12 15.88
CA GLU A 9 1.58 7.74 15.96
C GLU A 9 2.99 7.72 15.39
N SER A 10 4.05 7.89 16.19
CA SER A 10 5.44 7.78 15.73
C SER A 10 6.20 6.88 16.69
N THR A 11 7.10 6.05 16.16
CA THR A 11 8.12 5.35 16.96
C THR A 11 9.45 6.09 16.74
N PRO A 12 9.87 6.98 17.66
CA PRO A 12 11.09 7.76 17.47
C PRO A 12 12.34 6.88 17.48
N LEU A 13 13.38 7.33 16.77
CA LEU A 13 14.73 6.74 16.82
C LEU A 13 15.68 7.70 17.51
N VAL A 14 16.58 7.19 18.35
CA VAL A 14 17.69 7.98 18.91
C VAL A 14 19.00 7.43 18.38
N ILE A 15 19.81 8.29 17.77
CA ILE A 15 21.12 7.95 17.19
C ILE A 15 22.09 9.07 17.56
N ASP A 16 23.19 8.73 18.23
CA ASP A 16 24.25 9.68 18.59
C ASP A 16 23.74 10.96 19.30
N GLY A 17 22.76 10.80 20.19
CA GLY A 17 22.17 11.90 20.94
C GLY A 17 21.13 12.73 20.18
N VAL A 18 20.76 12.35 18.95
CA VAL A 18 19.70 12.99 18.16
C VAL A 18 18.47 12.09 18.12
N LEU A 19 17.32 12.63 18.50
CA LEU A 19 16.01 11.99 18.39
C LEU A 19 15.34 12.40 17.08
N TYR A 20 15.00 11.41 16.26
CA TYR A 20 14.27 11.56 15.00
C TYR A 20 12.84 11.04 15.17
N ALA A 21 11.85 11.87 14.83
CA ALA A 21 10.44 11.50 14.90
C ALA A 21 9.65 12.08 13.72
N THR A 22 8.61 11.35 13.31
CA THR A 22 7.62 11.86 12.36
C THR A 22 6.44 12.48 13.09
N GLY A 23 5.83 13.46 12.45
CA GLY A 23 4.54 14.04 12.85
C GLY A 23 3.48 13.85 11.77
N SER A 24 2.31 14.45 12.01
CA SER A 24 1.23 14.48 11.03
C SER A 24 1.69 15.12 9.72
N TRP A 25 1.06 14.74 8.60
CA TRP A 25 1.46 15.15 7.25
C TRP A 25 2.89 14.74 6.85
N SER A 26 3.44 13.71 7.50
CA SER A 26 4.77 13.15 7.20
C SER A 26 5.94 14.11 7.44
N ARG A 27 5.74 15.12 8.29
CA ARG A 27 6.82 16.01 8.72
C ARG A 27 7.82 15.23 9.57
N VAL A 28 9.10 15.56 9.45
CA VAL A 28 10.17 14.96 10.26
C VAL A 28 10.80 16.04 11.15
N TYR A 29 11.07 15.65 12.38
CA TYR A 29 11.75 16.49 13.37
C TYR A 29 13.01 15.75 13.83
N ALA A 30 14.13 16.47 13.88
CA ALA A 30 15.31 16.05 14.61
C ALA A 30 15.51 16.96 15.82
N LEU A 31 15.62 16.34 16.99
CA LEU A 31 15.75 17.03 18.26
C LEU A 31 17.03 16.57 18.95
N ASP A 32 17.66 17.45 19.71
CA ASP A 32 18.62 17.06 20.73
C ASP A 32 17.90 16.16 21.75
N ALA A 33 18.36 14.91 21.91
CA ALA A 33 17.63 13.91 22.69
C ALA A 33 17.61 14.22 24.19
N ALA A 34 18.58 14.98 24.69
CA ALA A 34 18.68 15.33 26.10
C ALA A 34 17.78 16.53 26.47
N SER A 35 17.75 17.56 25.62
CA SER A 35 17.04 18.82 25.88
C SER A 35 15.70 18.96 25.15
N GLY A 36 15.46 18.16 24.11
CA GLY A 36 14.30 18.30 23.22
C GLY A 36 14.37 19.50 22.29
N ARG A 37 15.50 20.23 22.26
CA ARG A 37 15.71 21.37 21.36
C ARG A 37 15.70 20.89 19.91
N GLU A 38 14.92 21.55 19.06
CA GLU A 38 14.91 21.26 17.63
C GLU A 38 16.26 21.59 16.99
N LEU A 39 16.82 20.61 16.27
CA LEU A 39 18.03 20.76 15.47
C LEU A 39 17.65 21.14 14.03
N TRP A 40 16.68 20.41 13.47
CA TRP A 40 16.10 20.70 12.16
C TRP A 40 14.70 20.10 12.05
N ARG A 41 13.96 20.59 11.05
CA ARG A 41 12.68 20.02 10.61
C ARG A 41 12.64 19.89 9.09
N PHE A 42 11.86 18.93 8.62
CA PHE A 42 11.56 18.74 7.20
C PHE A 42 10.05 18.64 7.01
N ASP A 43 9.52 19.43 6.08
CA ASP A 43 8.13 19.33 5.61
C ASP A 43 8.15 18.83 4.16
N PRO A 44 7.60 17.63 3.87
CA PRO A 44 7.51 17.13 2.50
C PRO A 44 6.49 17.88 1.64
N GLU A 45 5.72 18.82 2.21
CA GLU A 45 4.70 19.61 1.50
C GLU A 45 3.60 18.72 0.88
N VAL A 46 3.16 17.70 1.62
CA VAL A 46 2.04 16.83 1.18
C VAL A 46 0.81 17.70 0.90
N PRO A 47 0.21 17.62 -0.30
CA PRO A 47 -0.97 18.39 -0.64
C PRO A 47 -2.14 18.08 0.30
N GLY A 48 -2.78 19.12 0.87
CA GLY A 48 -3.84 18.95 1.86
C GLY A 48 -5.04 18.11 1.38
N TRP A 49 -5.32 18.08 0.08
CA TRP A 49 -6.40 17.25 -0.48
C TRP A 49 -6.13 15.74 -0.32
N LYS A 50 -4.87 15.31 -0.21
CA LYS A 50 -4.51 13.90 0.02
C LYS A 50 -5.06 13.37 1.35
N GLY A 51 -5.37 14.24 2.31
CA GLY A 51 -6.03 13.83 3.55
C GLY A 51 -7.39 13.14 3.35
N ARG A 52 -8.04 13.35 2.20
CA ARG A 52 -9.28 12.63 1.81
C ARG A 52 -9.04 11.17 1.43
N ASN A 53 -7.80 10.82 1.10
CA ASN A 53 -7.38 9.48 0.66
C ASN A 53 -6.76 8.66 1.80
N VAL A 54 -7.06 9.03 3.05
CA VAL A 54 -6.55 8.34 4.24
C VAL A 54 -7.70 8.11 5.21
N CYS A 55 -8.03 6.85 5.49
CA CYS A 55 -9.18 6.49 6.34
C CYS A 55 -9.06 6.97 7.78
N CYS A 56 -7.83 7.08 8.26
CA CYS A 56 -7.52 6.91 9.67
C CYS A 56 -6.58 8.02 10.15
N ASP A 57 -6.82 9.23 9.66
CA ASP A 57 -6.01 10.45 9.87
C ASP A 57 -4.64 10.45 9.17
N VAL A 58 -4.02 11.62 9.07
CA VAL A 58 -2.74 11.86 8.37
C VAL A 58 -1.52 11.56 9.25
N VAL A 59 -1.58 10.43 9.96
CA VAL A 59 -0.54 9.94 10.89
C VAL A 59 0.66 9.34 10.15
N ASN A 60 1.81 9.24 10.82
CA ASN A 60 3.02 8.66 10.23
C ASN A 60 3.91 7.98 11.28
N ARG A 61 4.13 6.66 11.15
CA ARG A 61 4.61 5.72 12.18
C ARG A 61 6.08 5.71 12.48
N GLY A 62 6.87 6.55 11.82
CA GLY A 62 8.27 6.75 12.15
C GLY A 62 9.17 6.73 10.94
N VAL A 63 10.46 6.72 11.23
CA VAL A 63 11.53 6.71 10.24
C VAL A 63 12.35 5.43 10.35
N ALA A 64 13.17 5.17 9.33
CA ALA A 64 14.31 4.26 9.44
C ALA A 64 15.61 5.05 9.28
N ALA A 65 16.70 4.54 9.85
CA ALA A 65 18.03 5.14 9.68
C ALA A 65 19.01 4.12 9.08
N TRP A 66 19.79 4.54 8.09
CA TRP A 66 20.85 3.72 7.52
C TRP A 66 21.87 4.58 6.77
N LYS A 67 23.17 4.30 6.95
CA LYS A 67 24.28 4.97 6.25
C LYS A 67 24.18 6.51 6.26
N GLY A 68 23.96 7.10 7.44
CA GLY A 68 23.89 8.55 7.60
C GLY A 68 22.62 9.21 7.05
N ARG A 69 21.61 8.42 6.69
CA ARG A 69 20.34 8.92 6.16
C ARG A 69 19.16 8.52 7.02
N ILE A 70 18.15 9.38 7.03
CA ILE A 70 16.83 9.12 7.60
C ILE A 70 15.84 8.90 6.46
N TYR A 71 15.08 7.81 6.53
CA TYR A 71 14.11 7.42 5.52
C TYR A 71 12.70 7.52 6.07
N LEU A 72 11.79 8.07 5.28
CA LEU A 72 10.37 8.14 5.59
C LEU A 72 9.50 7.81 4.38
N GLY A 73 8.33 7.24 4.64
CA GLY A 73 7.24 7.23 3.68
C GLY A 73 6.33 8.43 3.91
N THR A 74 5.71 8.96 2.86
CA THR A 74 4.80 10.12 2.96
C THR A 74 3.36 9.75 2.63
N ILE A 75 2.42 10.53 3.16
CA ILE A 75 0.97 10.35 2.93
C ILE A 75 0.61 10.38 1.43
N ASP A 76 1.36 11.09 0.58
CA ASP A 76 1.16 11.14 -0.87
C ASP A 76 1.86 10.00 -1.65
N GLY A 77 2.51 9.05 -0.95
CA GLY A 77 3.05 7.83 -1.56
C GLY A 77 4.52 7.90 -1.96
N ARG A 78 5.26 8.93 -1.53
CA ARG A 78 6.70 9.02 -1.75
C ARG A 78 7.49 8.28 -0.68
N LEU A 79 8.65 7.75 -1.08
CA LEU A 79 9.73 7.34 -0.19
C LEU A 79 10.84 8.38 -0.32
N ILE A 80 11.22 9.00 0.80
CA ILE A 80 12.19 10.08 0.85
C ILE A 80 13.37 9.66 1.72
N ALA A 81 14.58 9.98 1.26
CA ALA A 81 15.81 9.91 2.04
C ALA A 81 16.31 11.32 2.35
N LEU A 82 16.53 11.59 3.63
CA LEU A 82 17.09 12.83 4.15
C LEU A 82 18.51 12.56 4.65
N ASP A 83 19.41 13.51 4.46
CA ASP A 83 20.66 13.57 5.19
C ASP A 83 20.37 13.73 6.70
N ALA A 84 20.92 12.84 7.54
CA ALA A 84 20.55 12.79 8.97
C ALA A 84 21.04 14.00 9.77
N ALA A 85 22.12 14.65 9.33
CA ALA A 85 22.70 15.80 10.02
C ALA A 85 21.95 17.10 9.71
N THR A 86 21.49 17.25 8.47
CA THR A 86 20.93 18.52 7.96
C THR A 86 19.44 18.50 7.69
N GLY A 87 18.83 17.31 7.58
CA GLY A 87 17.42 17.16 7.18
C GLY A 87 17.15 17.47 5.71
N LYS A 88 18.18 17.73 4.89
CA LYS A 88 18.01 18.01 3.47
C LYS A 88 17.69 16.74 2.69
N PRO A 89 16.80 16.80 1.69
CA PRO A 89 16.52 15.66 0.84
C PRO A 89 17.76 15.30 0.01
N ASP A 90 18.13 14.03 0.04
CA ASP A 90 19.16 13.45 -0.82
C ASP A 90 18.50 12.85 -2.08
N TRP A 91 17.41 12.10 -1.90
CA TRP A 91 16.57 11.65 -3.00
C TRP A 91 15.13 11.39 -2.54
N GLU A 92 14.20 11.38 -3.50
CA GLU A 92 12.83 10.94 -3.33
C GLU A 92 12.36 10.10 -4.52
N VAL A 93 11.40 9.21 -4.29
CA VAL A 93 10.75 8.44 -5.35
C VAL A 93 9.26 8.28 -5.06
N GLN A 94 8.43 8.46 -6.08
CA GLN A 94 7.01 8.15 -6.02
C GLN A 94 6.82 6.63 -6.13
N THR A 95 6.33 6.00 -5.06
CA THR A 95 6.19 4.52 -5.00
C THR A 95 4.79 4.02 -5.36
N THR A 96 3.85 4.94 -5.56
CA THR A 96 2.44 4.63 -5.84
C THR A 96 1.89 5.51 -6.97
N ASP A 97 0.83 5.08 -7.65
CA ASP A 97 0.10 5.93 -8.60
C ASP A 97 -0.52 7.15 -7.88
N PRO A 98 -0.11 8.40 -8.19
CA PRO A 98 -0.63 9.59 -7.52
C PRO A 98 -2.13 9.82 -7.74
N GLY A 99 -2.70 9.28 -8.83
CA GLY A 99 -4.12 9.39 -9.17
C GLY A 99 -5.03 8.44 -8.39
N GLN A 100 -4.45 7.48 -7.65
CA GLN A 100 -5.18 6.51 -6.85
C GLN A 100 -5.11 6.89 -5.35
N PRO A 101 -6.05 6.40 -4.52
CA PRO A 101 -6.11 6.72 -3.09
C PRO A 101 -5.08 5.92 -2.25
N TYR A 102 -3.86 5.80 -2.76
CA TYR A 102 -2.73 5.28 -1.98
C TYR A 102 -2.30 6.26 -0.91
N SER A 103 -1.85 5.72 0.22
CA SER A 103 -1.14 6.47 1.26
C SER A 103 -0.04 5.62 1.89
N ILE A 104 0.96 6.26 2.49
CA ILE A 104 1.95 5.57 3.30
C ILE A 104 1.94 6.19 4.70
N THR A 105 1.59 5.36 5.68
CA THR A 105 1.56 5.73 7.10
C THR A 105 2.56 4.91 7.91
N GLY A 106 3.13 3.85 7.35
CA GLY A 106 4.10 2.96 8.02
C GLY A 106 5.52 3.53 8.00
N ALA A 107 6.33 3.14 8.98
CA ALA A 107 7.77 3.41 8.97
C ALA A 107 8.50 2.48 7.97
N PRO A 108 9.48 2.97 7.21
CA PRO A 108 10.31 2.10 6.36
C PRO A 108 11.08 1.05 7.17
N ARG A 109 11.55 0.00 6.50
CA ARG A 109 12.44 -1.01 7.07
C ARG A 109 13.67 -1.19 6.20
N VAL A 110 14.84 -1.31 6.83
CA VAL A 110 16.09 -1.58 6.12
C VAL A 110 16.48 -3.04 6.29
N VAL A 111 16.65 -3.75 5.18
CA VAL A 111 17.06 -5.16 5.18
C VAL A 111 17.95 -5.45 3.98
N LYS A 112 19.08 -6.13 4.23
CA LYS A 112 20.05 -6.53 3.18
C LYS A 112 20.44 -5.38 2.24
N GLY A 113 20.65 -4.18 2.80
CA GLY A 113 21.04 -2.99 2.06
C GLY A 113 19.94 -2.35 1.21
N ARG A 114 18.67 -2.69 1.44
CA ARG A 114 17.51 -2.12 0.76
C ARG A 114 16.58 -1.46 1.77
N VAL A 115 15.93 -0.38 1.35
CA VAL A 115 14.86 0.29 2.10
C VAL A 115 13.53 -0.20 1.53
N ILE A 116 12.70 -0.79 2.38
CA ILE A 116 11.41 -1.35 2.03
C ILE A 116 10.32 -0.50 2.67
N ILE A 117 9.28 -0.21 1.90
CA ILE A 117 8.10 0.50 2.36
C ILE A 117 6.84 -0.15 1.79
N GLY A 118 5.79 -0.21 2.60
CA GLY A 118 4.46 -0.67 2.18
C GLY A 118 3.50 0.50 2.01
N ASN A 119 2.42 0.27 1.28
CA ASN A 119 1.36 1.25 1.02
C ASN A 119 0.00 0.77 1.58
N GLY A 120 -0.85 1.72 1.94
CA GLY A 120 -2.25 1.51 2.33
C GLY A 120 -3.24 2.03 1.29
N GLY A 121 -4.53 1.94 1.61
CA GLY A 121 -5.65 2.40 0.77
C GLY A 121 -6.56 1.28 0.24
N ALA A 122 -6.35 0.02 0.64
CA ALA A 122 -7.19 -1.10 0.19
C ALA A 122 -8.68 -0.89 0.55
N ASP A 123 -8.92 -0.25 1.69
CA ASP A 123 -10.22 0.23 2.18
C ASP A 123 -10.85 1.34 1.29
N LEU A 124 -10.05 1.99 0.45
CA LEU A 124 -10.45 3.01 -0.52
C LEU A 124 -10.43 2.48 -1.97
N GLY A 125 -10.41 1.17 -2.15
CA GLY A 125 -10.45 0.54 -3.48
C GLY A 125 -9.12 0.55 -4.22
N VAL A 126 -8.02 0.90 -3.54
CA VAL A 126 -6.67 0.70 -4.06
C VAL A 126 -6.43 -0.78 -4.32
N ARG A 127 -5.89 -1.07 -5.50
CA ARG A 127 -5.59 -2.42 -5.96
C ARG A 127 -4.19 -2.83 -5.51
N SER A 128 -3.91 -4.13 -5.50
CA SER A 128 -2.60 -4.62 -5.10
C SER A 128 -1.47 -3.87 -5.82
N SER A 129 -0.49 -3.37 -5.07
CA SER A 129 0.71 -2.69 -5.56
C SER A 129 1.74 -3.65 -6.17
N GLY A 130 1.36 -4.91 -6.41
CA GLY A 130 2.25 -5.97 -6.89
C GLY A 130 2.95 -6.76 -5.78
N LEU A 131 2.80 -6.36 -4.50
CA LEU A 131 3.30 -7.12 -3.36
C LEU A 131 2.54 -8.43 -3.15
N TYR A 132 1.22 -8.40 -3.36
CA TYR A 132 0.35 -9.58 -3.34
C TYR A 132 -0.22 -9.83 -4.74
N PRO A 133 -0.46 -11.10 -5.14
CA PRO A 133 -1.09 -11.38 -6.42
C PRO A 133 -2.45 -10.68 -6.54
N ASP A 134 -2.66 -10.00 -7.67
CA ASP A 134 -3.98 -9.47 -8.03
C ASP A 134 -4.83 -10.61 -8.62
N LEU A 135 -5.87 -11.02 -7.90
CA LEU A 135 -6.70 -12.17 -8.27
C LEU A 135 -7.38 -12.02 -9.64
N ARG A 136 -7.54 -10.78 -10.13
CA ARG A 136 -8.12 -10.49 -11.45
C ARG A 136 -7.15 -10.78 -12.60
N LYS A 137 -5.86 -10.88 -12.28
CA LYS A 137 -4.78 -11.21 -13.21
C LYS A 137 -4.24 -12.63 -12.98
N SER A 138 -4.93 -13.42 -12.17
CA SER A 138 -4.56 -14.80 -11.90
C SER A 138 -4.60 -15.65 -13.16
N SER A 139 -3.75 -16.69 -13.20
CA SER A 139 -3.72 -17.62 -14.31
C SER A 139 -4.95 -18.52 -14.31
N ARG A 140 -5.24 -19.17 -15.45
CA ARG A 140 -6.30 -20.17 -15.53
C ARG A 140 -6.13 -21.29 -14.50
N ALA A 141 -4.90 -21.75 -14.28
CA ALA A 141 -4.63 -22.80 -13.29
C ALA A 141 -5.05 -22.40 -11.87
N VAL A 142 -4.90 -21.13 -11.49
CA VAL A 142 -5.38 -20.60 -10.21
C VAL A 142 -6.91 -20.62 -10.15
N HIS A 143 -7.59 -20.21 -11.22
CA HIS A 143 -9.05 -20.26 -11.29
C HIS A 143 -9.61 -21.69 -11.27
N ASP A 144 -8.97 -22.62 -11.98
CA ASP A 144 -9.36 -24.04 -12.00
C ASP A 144 -9.17 -24.69 -10.62
N SER A 145 -8.20 -24.21 -9.84
CA SER A 145 -7.88 -24.72 -8.49
C SER A 145 -8.50 -23.89 -7.35
N TRP A 146 -9.49 -23.05 -7.63
CA TRP A 146 -9.97 -22.02 -6.69
C TRP A 146 -10.33 -22.56 -5.30
N ASN A 147 -11.17 -23.60 -5.23
CA ASN A 147 -11.60 -24.17 -3.95
C ASN A 147 -10.46 -24.88 -3.23
N GLU A 148 -9.55 -25.55 -3.95
CA GLU A 148 -8.36 -26.17 -3.36
C GLU A 148 -7.41 -25.14 -2.78
N ILE A 149 -7.38 -23.93 -3.32
CA ILE A 149 -6.58 -22.82 -2.79
C ILE A 149 -7.29 -22.19 -1.58
N VAL A 150 -8.55 -21.75 -1.76
CA VAL A 150 -9.28 -20.94 -0.78
C VAL A 150 -9.76 -21.77 0.42
N LEU A 151 -10.19 -23.01 0.19
CA LEU A 151 -10.72 -23.89 1.23
C LEU A 151 -9.73 -25.03 1.55
N GLY A 152 -9.13 -25.64 0.52
CA GLY A 152 -8.17 -26.73 0.67
C GLY A 152 -6.80 -26.29 1.19
N GLY A 153 -6.48 -25.00 1.17
CA GLY A 153 -5.20 -24.47 1.68
C GLY A 153 -3.97 -24.89 0.86
N SER A 154 -4.13 -25.24 -0.41
CA SER A 154 -3.01 -25.72 -1.26
C SER A 154 -1.86 -24.71 -1.42
N LEU A 155 -2.08 -23.42 -1.12
CA LEU A 155 -1.05 -22.37 -1.11
C LEU A 155 -0.66 -21.89 0.30
N GLN A 156 -1.01 -22.63 1.35
CA GLN A 156 -0.72 -22.24 2.74
C GLN A 156 0.77 -22.12 3.03
N ALA A 157 1.61 -22.95 2.42
CA ALA A 157 3.07 -22.84 2.53
C ALA A 157 3.61 -21.50 1.97
N GLY A 158 2.89 -20.86 1.04
CA GLY A 158 3.19 -19.53 0.51
C GLY A 158 2.55 -18.38 1.29
N GLY A 159 1.88 -18.67 2.42
CA GLY A 159 1.23 -17.67 3.27
C GLY A 159 -0.25 -17.39 2.96
N MET A 160 -0.85 -18.09 1.99
CA MET A 160 -2.29 -17.97 1.71
C MET A 160 -3.09 -18.83 2.70
N ALA A 161 -3.78 -18.21 3.66
CA ALA A 161 -4.59 -18.93 4.63
C ALA A 161 -5.73 -19.71 3.97
N SER A 162 -6.10 -20.85 4.56
CA SER A 162 -7.38 -21.51 4.27
C SER A 162 -8.51 -20.75 4.98
N PHE A 163 -9.67 -20.70 4.31
CA PHE A 163 -10.90 -20.10 4.81
C PHE A 163 -12.01 -21.13 5.03
N ALA A 164 -11.67 -22.43 5.12
CA ALA A 164 -12.65 -23.50 5.31
C ALA A 164 -13.55 -23.32 6.55
N ASP A 165 -13.01 -22.70 7.61
CA ASP A 165 -13.76 -22.41 8.85
C ASP A 165 -14.74 -21.24 8.74
N HIS A 166 -14.69 -20.49 7.64
CA HIS A 166 -15.44 -19.24 7.47
C HIS A 166 -16.27 -19.19 6.19
N LEU A 167 -15.97 -20.03 5.20
CA LEU A 167 -16.61 -20.03 3.90
C LEU A 167 -17.08 -21.43 3.51
N THR A 168 -18.31 -21.51 3.02
CA THR A 168 -18.81 -22.68 2.30
C THR A 168 -18.27 -22.71 0.87
N GLY A 169 -18.29 -23.89 0.24
CA GLY A 169 -17.95 -24.06 -1.18
C GLY A 169 -18.74 -23.13 -2.10
N LYS A 170 -20.02 -22.88 -1.79
CA LYS A 170 -20.88 -21.96 -2.54
C LYS A 170 -20.41 -20.51 -2.40
N GLN A 171 -20.07 -20.06 -1.18
CA GLN A 171 -19.57 -18.71 -0.95
C GLN A 171 -18.22 -18.48 -1.62
N ALA A 172 -17.31 -19.47 -1.57
CA ALA A 172 -16.03 -19.40 -2.26
C ALA A 172 -16.23 -19.24 -3.78
N GLN A 173 -17.18 -19.95 -4.37
CA GLN A 173 -17.53 -19.83 -5.80
C GLN A 173 -18.19 -18.49 -6.15
N GLN A 174 -19.00 -17.92 -5.26
CA GLN A 174 -19.55 -16.57 -5.46
C GLN A 174 -18.45 -15.50 -5.49
N ILE A 175 -17.43 -15.63 -4.63
CA ILE A 175 -16.25 -14.75 -4.66
C ILE A 175 -15.47 -14.96 -5.96
N HIS A 176 -15.29 -16.19 -6.43
CA HIS A 176 -14.64 -16.48 -7.71
C HIS A 176 -15.35 -15.82 -8.88
N ALA A 177 -16.68 -15.93 -8.94
CA ALA A 177 -17.51 -15.27 -9.96
C ALA A 177 -17.36 -13.75 -9.92
N TYR A 178 -17.32 -13.14 -8.73
CA TYR A 178 -17.06 -11.71 -8.57
C TYR A 178 -15.68 -11.31 -9.11
N VAL A 179 -14.63 -12.07 -8.80
CA VAL A 179 -13.27 -11.80 -9.28
C VAL A 179 -13.21 -11.87 -10.81
N LEU A 180 -13.83 -12.89 -11.42
CA LEU A 180 -13.91 -13.02 -12.87
C LEU A 180 -14.66 -11.83 -13.49
N ALA A 181 -15.82 -11.46 -12.96
CA ALA A 181 -16.56 -10.29 -13.43
C ALA A 181 -15.71 -9.02 -13.37
N ARG A 182 -14.99 -8.79 -12.26
CA ARG A 182 -14.09 -7.65 -12.09
C ARG A 182 -12.88 -7.66 -13.03
N SER A 183 -12.44 -8.82 -13.50
CA SER A 183 -11.39 -8.92 -14.53
C SER A 183 -11.85 -8.38 -15.89
N HIS A 184 -13.14 -8.53 -16.22
CA HIS A 184 -13.71 -8.11 -17.49
C HIS A 184 -14.01 -6.61 -17.58
N HIS A 185 -14.15 -5.91 -16.44
CA HIS A 185 -14.36 -4.46 -16.39
C HIS A 185 -13.06 -3.63 -16.45
N GLU A 186 -11.93 -4.20 -16.87
CA GLU A 186 -10.71 -3.45 -17.16
C GLU A 186 -10.67 -3.04 -18.66
N PRO A 187 -10.68 -1.73 -19.00
CA PRO A 187 -10.57 -1.28 -20.38
C PRO A 187 -9.29 -1.85 -21.01
N GLY A 188 -9.45 -2.64 -22.08
CA GLY A 188 -8.35 -3.33 -22.79
C GLY A 188 -8.34 -4.87 -22.68
N LEU A 189 -9.25 -5.48 -21.91
CA LEU A 189 -9.47 -6.94 -21.95
C LEU A 189 -10.47 -7.35 -23.04
N LEU A 190 -11.48 -6.52 -23.33
CA LEU A 190 -12.51 -6.79 -24.34
C LEU A 190 -11.94 -6.91 -25.77
N GLU A 191 -10.95 -6.11 -26.16
CA GLU A 191 -10.28 -6.22 -27.48
C GLU A 191 -9.50 -7.53 -27.65
N ARG A 192 -8.96 -8.09 -26.56
CA ARG A 192 -8.28 -9.39 -26.57
C ARG A 192 -9.26 -10.55 -26.44
N ALA A 193 -10.34 -10.36 -25.68
CA ALA A 193 -11.40 -11.34 -25.50
C ALA A 193 -12.31 -11.46 -26.74
N ALA A 194 -12.49 -10.42 -27.55
CA ALA A 194 -13.31 -10.45 -28.77
C ALA A 194 -12.78 -11.44 -29.82
N ARG A 195 -11.46 -11.67 -29.88
CA ARG A 195 -10.88 -12.74 -30.71
C ARG A 195 -11.09 -14.15 -30.15
N TRP A 196 -11.47 -14.27 -28.89
CA TRP A 196 -11.60 -15.55 -28.18
C TRP A 196 -13.08 -15.98 -27.99
N ILE A 197 -13.98 -15.03 -27.72
CA ILE A 197 -15.40 -15.27 -27.40
C ILE A 197 -16.23 -15.70 -28.62
N GLY A 198 -15.80 -15.35 -29.84
CA GLY A 198 -16.57 -15.60 -31.08
C GLY A 198 -16.84 -17.07 -31.43
N ARG A 199 -16.34 -18.05 -30.66
CA ARG A 199 -16.60 -19.47 -30.92
C ARG A 199 -17.48 -20.20 -29.90
N TYR A 200 -17.68 -19.72 -28.67
CA TYR A 200 -18.27 -20.58 -27.63
C TYR A 200 -19.17 -19.93 -26.56
N ALA A 201 -19.58 -18.67 -26.68
CA ALA A 201 -20.54 -18.10 -25.73
C ALA A 201 -21.77 -17.51 -26.43
N CYS A 202 -22.91 -18.18 -26.31
CA CYS A 202 -24.21 -17.52 -26.42
C CYS A 202 -24.37 -16.65 -25.16
N ILE A 203 -23.95 -15.39 -25.23
CA ILE A 203 -24.33 -14.38 -24.24
C ILE A 203 -25.74 -13.93 -24.62
N PRO A 204 -26.76 -14.06 -23.75
CA PRO A 204 -28.07 -13.47 -24.01
C PRO A 204 -27.91 -11.98 -24.21
N VAL A 205 -28.39 -11.45 -25.34
CA VAL A 205 -28.31 -10.02 -25.71
C VAL A 205 -28.87 -9.10 -24.62
N ALA A 206 -29.75 -9.63 -23.75
CA ALA A 206 -30.33 -8.93 -22.60
C ALA A 206 -29.34 -8.54 -21.49
N TRP A 207 -28.10 -9.04 -21.47
CA TRP A 207 -27.07 -8.65 -20.48
C TRP A 207 -26.10 -7.56 -20.98
N ALA A 208 -26.29 -7.09 -22.21
CA ALA A 208 -25.48 -6.01 -22.79
C ALA A 208 -26.19 -4.65 -22.81
N ALA A 209 -27.39 -4.55 -22.22
CA ALA A 209 -28.13 -3.30 -22.07
C ALA A 209 -28.41 -3.06 -20.59
N ASP A 210 -27.48 -2.34 -19.95
CA ASP A 210 -27.67 -1.22 -18.99
C ASP A 210 -26.32 -0.90 -18.31
#